data_AF-A0A485L5A3-F1
#
_entry.id   AF-A0A485L5A3-F1
#
_cell.length_a   1.000
_cell.length_b   1.000
_cell.length_c   1.000
_cell.angle_alpha   90.00
_cell.angle_beta   90.00
_cell.angle_gamma   90.00
#
_symmetry.space_group_name_H-M   'P 1'
#
loop_
_entity.id
_entity.type
_entity.pdbx_description
1 polymer ?
#
loop_
_entity_poly.entity_id
_entity_poly.type
_entity_poly.pdbx_seq_one_letter_code
_entity_poly.pdbx_strand_id
1 'polypeptide(L)'
;MIASAHGSLRKLLKNKPLRGLVGGVESVTVGDALAQKSGKLQKIVAQRAGDPVFEVIVELEKGQYNTWRVVLDAASAVDSILEGKTYKAQVRSRVGDDGISYSLVRV
;
A
#
# COMPACT_ATOMS: atom_id res chain seq x y z
N MET A 1 -13.09 12.47 0.47
CA MET A 1 -13.91 11.41 -0.18
C MET A 1 -13.72 10.11 0.57
N ILE A 2 -14.67 9.17 0.51
CA ILE A 2 -14.57 7.84 1.13
C ILE A 2 -14.88 6.79 0.07
N ALA A 3 -14.09 5.72 0.02
CA ALA A 3 -14.33 4.57 -0.83
C ALA A 3 -14.05 3.27 -0.07
N SER A 4 -14.77 2.20 -0.42
CA SER A 4 -14.56 0.87 0.14
C SER A 4 -14.21 -0.12 -0.96
N ALA A 5 -13.21 -0.95 -0.72
CA ALA A 5 -12.83 -2.04 -1.62
C ALA A 5 -12.59 -3.33 -0.83
N HIS A 6 -12.80 -4.47 -1.47
CA HIS A 6 -12.51 -5.78 -0.86
C HIS A 6 -11.04 -6.16 -1.03
N GLY A 7 -10.43 -6.65 0.05
CA GLY A 7 -9.06 -7.14 0.07
C GLY A 7 -8.08 -6.18 0.76
N SER A 8 -6.80 -6.57 0.79
CA SER A 8 -5.73 -5.74 1.32
C SER A 8 -5.15 -4.80 0.26
N LEU A 9 -4.36 -3.82 0.67
CA LEU A 9 -3.61 -2.91 -0.19
C LEU A 9 -2.78 -3.67 -1.24
N ARG A 10 -2.12 -4.76 -0.82
CA ARG A 10 -1.34 -5.62 -1.74
C ARG A 10 -2.22 -6.28 -2.80
N LYS A 11 -3.46 -6.67 -2.48
CA LYS A 11 -4.42 -7.22 -3.45
C LYS A 11 -5.01 -6.13 -4.34
N LEU A 12 -5.26 -4.96 -3.78
CA LEU A 12 -5.79 -3.81 -4.51
C LEU A 12 -4.83 -3.34 -5.61
N LEU A 13 -3.52 -3.34 -5.36
CA LEU A 13 -2.50 -3.03 -6.38
C LEU A 13 -2.49 -4.01 -7.56
N LYS A 14 -2.86 -5.27 -7.33
CA LYS A 14 -2.96 -6.30 -8.38
C LYS A 14 -4.26 -6.19 -9.19
N ASN A 15 -5.26 -5.46 -8.69
CA ASN A 15 -6.56 -5.32 -9.32
C ASN A 15 -6.54 -4.16 -10.33
N LYS A 16 -6.48 -4.47 -11.63
CA LYS A 16 -6.39 -3.46 -12.72
C LYS A 16 -7.47 -2.35 -12.62
N PRO A 17 -8.75 -2.66 -12.40
CA PRO A 17 -9.79 -1.64 -12.16
C PRO A 17 -9.55 -0.72 -10.97
N LEU A 18 -9.02 -1.25 -9.84
CA LEU A 18 -9.01 -0.54 -8.56
C LEU A 18 -7.66 0.08 -8.19
N ARG A 19 -6.56 -0.36 -8.81
CA ARG A 19 -5.21 0.14 -8.51
C ARG A 19 -5.06 1.64 -8.74
N GLY A 20 -5.89 2.25 -9.60
CA GLY A 20 -5.92 3.70 -9.82
C GLY A 20 -6.22 4.50 -8.54
N LEU A 21 -6.97 3.92 -7.59
CA LEU A 21 -7.33 4.59 -6.33
C LEU A 21 -6.12 4.82 -5.40
N VAL A 22 -5.04 4.06 -5.60
CA VAL A 22 -3.79 4.16 -4.82
C VAL A 22 -2.63 4.65 -5.69
N GLY A 23 -2.92 5.37 -6.76
CA GLY A 23 -1.92 6.01 -7.64
C GLY A 23 -1.59 5.23 -8.90
N GLY A 24 -2.29 4.13 -9.16
CA GLY A 24 -2.07 3.28 -10.31
C GLY A 24 -0.73 2.52 -10.24
N VAL A 25 -0.53 1.61 -11.21
CA VAL A 25 0.77 0.95 -11.39
C VAL A 25 1.07 0.91 -12.88
N GLU A 26 2.22 1.45 -13.28
CA GLU A 26 2.74 1.43 -14.63
C GLU A 26 4.02 0.60 -14.70
N SER A 27 4.22 -0.04 -15.84
CA SER A 27 5.42 -0.82 -16.11
C SER A 27 6.37 0.07 -16.90
N VAL A 28 7.48 0.49 -16.29
CA VAL A 28 8.51 1.29 -16.94
C VAL A 28 9.72 0.42 -17.31
N THR A 29 10.26 0.63 -18.50
CA THR A 29 11.50 -0.02 -18.93
C THR A 29 12.69 0.76 -18.39
N VAL A 30 13.46 0.13 -17.52
CA VAL A 30 14.69 0.73 -17.00
C VAL A 30 15.80 0.53 -18.02
N GLY A 31 16.44 1.64 -18.44
CA GLY A 31 17.57 1.62 -19.38
C GLY A 31 18.81 0.92 -18.79
N ASP A 32 19.67 0.39 -19.66
CA ASP A 32 20.75 -0.53 -19.34
C ASP A 32 21.74 -0.03 -18.25
N ALA A 33 21.94 1.29 -18.14
CA ALA A 33 22.86 1.90 -17.16
C ALA A 33 22.39 1.83 -15.70
N LEU A 34 21.07 1.86 -15.44
CA LEU A 34 20.50 1.70 -14.08
C LEU A 34 20.28 0.22 -13.73
N ALA A 35 20.09 -0.63 -14.75
CA ALA A 35 19.99 -2.08 -14.58
C ALA A 35 21.31 -2.70 -14.09
N GLN A 36 22.44 -2.21 -14.61
CA GLN A 36 23.78 -2.66 -14.22
C GLN A 36 24.11 -2.36 -12.76
N LYS A 37 23.62 -1.24 -12.21
CA LYS A 37 23.74 -0.90 -10.78
C LYS A 37 22.81 -1.72 -9.87
N SER A 38 21.75 -2.30 -10.43
CA SER A 38 20.67 -2.98 -9.68
C SER A 38 20.73 -4.51 -9.75
N GLY A 39 21.66 -5.08 -10.52
CA GLY A 39 21.98 -6.51 -10.54
C GLY A 39 20.90 -7.45 -11.09
N LYS A 40 19.83 -6.93 -11.72
CA LYS A 40 18.74 -7.75 -12.28
C LYS A 40 18.63 -7.60 -13.80
N LEU A 41 18.71 -8.75 -14.49
CA LEU A 41 18.68 -8.89 -15.96
C LEU A 41 17.28 -8.76 -16.59
N GLN A 42 16.25 -8.28 -15.86
CA GLN A 42 14.90 -8.12 -16.42
C GLN A 42 14.46 -6.65 -16.47
N LYS A 43 14.23 -6.20 -17.71
CA LYS A 43 14.06 -4.81 -18.22
C LYS A 43 12.69 -4.15 -17.94
N ILE A 44 11.94 -4.57 -16.92
CA ILE A 44 10.62 -3.96 -16.63
C ILE A 44 10.44 -3.85 -15.12
N VAL A 45 10.31 -2.61 -14.62
CA VAL A 45 10.03 -2.31 -13.20
C VAL A 45 8.64 -1.71 -13.09
N ALA A 46 7.85 -2.20 -12.14
CA ALA A 46 6.56 -1.61 -11.82
C ALA A 46 6.77 -0.39 -10.93
N GLN A 47 6.23 0.76 -11.32
CA GLN A 47 6.24 2.01 -10.55
C GLN A 47 4.83 2.57 -10.44
N ARG A 48 4.61 3.48 -9.49
CA ARG A 48 3.33 4.18 -9.34
C ARG A 48 3.13 5.15 -10.52
N ALA A 49 1.91 5.20 -11.07
CA ALA A 49 1.60 5.98 -12.27
C ALA A 49 1.38 7.48 -12.00
N GLY A 50 0.99 7.81 -10.76
CA GLY A 50 0.74 9.18 -10.32
C GLY A 50 0.34 9.24 -8.85
N ASP A 51 -0.11 10.39 -8.37
CA ASP A 51 -0.48 10.54 -6.96
C ASP A 51 -1.68 9.69 -6.54
N PRO A 52 -1.67 9.11 -5.33
CA PRO A 52 -2.79 8.32 -4.86
C PRO A 52 -4.02 9.21 -4.73
N VAL A 53 -5.17 8.73 -5.21
CA VAL A 53 -6.45 9.43 -5.00
C VAL A 53 -6.79 9.48 -3.50
N PHE A 54 -6.38 8.46 -2.75
CA PHE A 54 -6.53 8.40 -1.29
C PHE A 54 -5.16 8.29 -0.61
N GLU A 55 -4.83 9.27 0.23
CA GLU A 55 -3.59 9.30 1.00
C GLU A 55 -3.59 8.32 2.18
N VAL A 56 -4.78 8.05 2.74
CA VAL A 56 -4.95 7.17 3.91
C VAL A 56 -5.74 5.93 3.52
N ILE A 57 -5.27 4.77 3.97
CA ILE A 57 -5.91 3.47 3.73
C ILE A 57 -6.20 2.82 5.07
N VAL A 58 -7.44 2.37 5.26
CA VAL A 58 -7.85 1.61 6.44
C VAL A 58 -8.18 0.19 6.02
N GLU A 59 -7.41 -0.78 6.51
CA GLU A 59 -7.66 -2.20 6.30
C GLU A 59 -8.38 -2.80 7.51
N LEU A 60 -9.47 -3.51 7.22
CA LEU A 60 -10.24 -4.27 8.19
C LEU A 60 -10.02 -5.76 7.95
N GLU A 61 -9.61 -6.49 8.98
CA GLU A 61 -9.47 -7.94 8.90
C GLU A 61 -10.80 -8.61 9.28
N LYS A 62 -11.21 -9.62 8.49
CA LYS A 62 -12.46 -10.34 8.74
C LYS A 62 -12.42 -10.99 10.13
N GLY A 63 -13.43 -10.71 10.95
CA GLY A 63 -13.52 -11.21 12.33
C GLY A 63 -12.82 -10.32 13.37
N GLN A 64 -12.09 -9.27 12.96
CA GLN A 64 -11.52 -8.27 13.86
C GLN A 64 -12.34 -6.97 13.77
N TYR A 65 -13.41 -6.89 14.57
CA TYR A 65 -14.32 -5.74 14.54
C TYR A 65 -13.82 -4.55 15.39
N ASN A 66 -12.94 -4.82 16.35
CA ASN A 66 -12.41 -3.80 17.27
C ASN A 66 -10.99 -3.37 16.93
N THR A 67 -10.41 -3.90 15.84
CA THR A 67 -9.02 -3.64 15.45
C THR A 67 -8.93 -3.42 13.95
N TRP A 68 -8.19 -2.40 13.55
CA TRP A 68 -7.98 -2.07 12.13
C TRP A 68 -6.58 -1.56 11.92
N ARG A 69 -6.12 -1.67 10.67
CA ARG A 69 -4.81 -1.18 10.27
C ARG A 69 -4.96 0.10 9.46
N VAL A 70 -4.19 1.13 9.81
CA VAL A 70 -4.21 2.44 9.16
C VAL A 70 -2.87 2.71 8.52
N VAL A 71 -2.85 2.85 7.21
CA VAL A 71 -1.72 3.36 6.44
C VAL A 71 -1.95 4.85 6.24
N LEU A 72 -1.11 5.69 6.84
CA LEU A 72 -1.24 7.15 6.75
C LEU A 72 -0.60 7.75 5.50
N ASP A 73 0.28 6.99 4.84
CA ASP A 73 0.99 7.39 3.63
C ASP A 73 0.86 6.27 2.60
N ALA A 74 -0.21 6.35 1.80
CA ALA A 74 -0.49 5.40 0.73
C ALA A 74 0.63 5.37 -0.32
N ALA A 75 1.20 6.53 -0.65
CA ALA A 75 2.26 6.63 -1.66
C ALA A 75 3.49 5.81 -1.22
N SER A 76 4.02 6.10 -0.03
CA SER A 76 5.17 5.37 0.52
C SER A 76 4.90 3.88 0.70
N ALA A 77 3.68 3.52 1.08
CA ALA A 77 3.28 2.13 1.21
C ALA A 77 3.22 1.39 -0.13
N VAL A 78 2.66 2.01 -1.16
CA VAL A 78 2.63 1.45 -2.52
C VAL A 78 4.03 1.28 -3.07
N ASP A 79 4.89 2.30 -2.95
CA ASP A 79 6.27 2.24 -3.43
C ASP A 79 7.04 1.12 -2.72
N SER A 80 6.89 1.00 -1.40
CA SER A 80 7.48 -0.10 -0.62
C SER A 80 6.98 -1.47 -1.07
N ILE A 81 5.69 -1.62 -1.41
CA ILE A 81 5.13 -2.89 -1.89
C ILE A 81 5.69 -3.24 -3.27
N LEU A 82 5.82 -2.26 -4.17
CA LEU A 82 6.38 -2.46 -5.52
C LEU A 82 7.86 -2.84 -5.47
N GLU A 83 8.62 -2.33 -4.49
CA GLU A 83 10.00 -2.73 -4.21
C GLU A 83 10.12 -4.10 -3.50
N GLY A 84 9.01 -4.73 -3.12
CA GLY A 84 8.99 -5.99 -2.38
C GLY A 84 9.36 -5.84 -0.90
N LYS A 85 9.29 -4.63 -0.34
CA LYS A 85 9.58 -4.31 1.06
C LYS A 85 8.32 -4.32 1.93
N THR A 86 8.52 -4.14 3.24
CA THR A 86 7.44 -3.86 4.18
C THR A 86 7.17 -2.37 4.29
N TYR A 87 5.94 -1.99 4.57
CA TYR A 87 5.51 -0.61 4.76
C TYR A 87 5.04 -0.36 6.19
N LYS A 88 5.03 0.91 6.60
CA LYS A 88 4.57 1.32 7.93
C LYS A 88 3.06 1.38 7.97
N ALA A 89 2.47 0.84 9.03
CA ALA A 89 1.06 1.00 9.33
C ALA A 89 0.85 1.14 10.84
N GLN A 90 -0.27 1.71 11.23
CA GLN A 90 -0.72 1.71 12.61
C GLN A 90 -1.74 0.60 12.80
N VAL A 91 -1.60 -0.21 13.85
CA VAL A 91 -2.71 -1.04 14.32
C VAL A 91 -3.42 -0.23 15.38
N ARG A 92 -4.70 0.06 15.15
CA ARG A 92 -5.56 0.78 16.09
C ARG A 92 -6.61 -0.17 16.64
N SER A 93 -6.85 -0.11 17.95
CA SER A 93 -7.85 -0.94 18.60
C SER A 93 -8.72 -0.12 19.54
N ARG A 94 -10.00 -0.50 19.64
CA ARG A 94 -10.94 0.09 20.58
C ARG A 94 -10.62 -0.36 22.01
N VAL A 95 -10.58 0.58 22.94
CA VAL A 95 -10.33 0.37 24.37
C VAL A 95 -11.43 1.07 25.17
N GLY A 96 -12.32 0.28 25.79
CA GLY A 96 -13.50 0.82 26.48
C GLY A 96 -14.50 1.47 25.53
N ASP A 97 -15.31 2.39 26.06
CA ASP A 97 -16.44 2.98 25.31
C ASP A 97 -16.01 4.06 24.30
N ASP A 98 -14.93 4.80 24.57
CA ASP A 98 -14.46 5.89 23.70
C ASP A 98 -12.94 5.88 23.43
N GLY A 99 -12.18 4.96 24.03
CA GLY A 99 -10.73 4.92 23.88
C GLY A 99 -10.28 4.24 22.59
N ILE A 100 -9.20 4.75 22.00
CA ILE A 100 -8.46 4.10 20.92
C ILE A 100 -7.01 3.96 21.34
N SER A 101 -6.48 2.74 21.36
CA SER A 101 -5.04 2.51 21.43
C SER A 101 -4.47 2.39 20.02
N TYR A 102 -3.18 2.71 19.87
CA TYR A 102 -2.49 2.42 18.63
C TYR A 102 -1.05 1.96 18.86
N SER A 103 -0.54 1.16 17.92
CA SER A 103 0.86 0.77 17.83
C SER A 103 1.34 0.86 16.38
N LEU A 104 2.63 1.15 16.19
CA LEU A 104 3.23 1.17 14.85
C LEU A 104 3.78 -0.22 14.50
N VAL A 105 3.45 -0.71 13.32
CA VAL A 105 3.89 -2.00 12.78
C VAL A 105 4.49 -1.84 11.39
N ARG A 106 5.25 -2.85 10.96
CA ARG A 106 5.64 -3.03 9.55
C ARG A 106 4.95 -4.25 8.95
N VAL A 107 4.44 -4.12 7.73
CA VAL A 107 3.59 -5.09 7.00
C VAL A 107 4.13 -5.36 5.61
#